data_AF-A0A1C5BU31-F1
#
_entry.id   AF-A0A1C5BU31-F1
#
_cell.length_a   1.000
_cell.length_b   1.000
_cell.length_c   1.000
_cell.angle_alpha   90.00
_cell.angle_beta   90.00
_cell.angle_gamma   90.00
#
_symmetry.space_group_name_H-M   'P 1'
#
loop_
_entity.id
_entity.type
_entity.pdbx_description
1 polymer ?
#
loop_
_entity_poly.entity_id
_entity_poly.type
_entity_poly.pdbx_seq_one_letter_code
_entity_poly.pdbx_strand_id
1 'polypeptide(L)'
;MPDSPGIFQQQDVLVRAEDLSLHDGTVEFLSENQDSWTCRVTAASPAAPVVLSNAHWMWDDDSEDEYTPLTPSLEQFLTSFVLQETVFGCRNLATTSELAALPDQSIPLWLDGWYVFEEPSHSFWSVHSALVADISGTRWVGWNGPDAPSAELGKLQMIRS
;
A
#
# COMPACT_ATOMS: atom_id res chain seq x y z
N MET A 1 -2.45 -4.27 17.49
CA MET A 1 -2.14 -3.09 18.36
C MET A 1 -3.36 -2.62 19.15
N PRO A 2 -3.42 -2.77 20.48
CA PRO A 2 -4.67 -2.65 21.24
C PRO A 2 -5.23 -1.22 21.48
N ASP A 3 -4.47 -0.15 21.24
CA ASP A 3 -4.89 1.24 21.58
C ASP A 3 -5.11 2.17 20.37
N SER A 4 -5.13 1.66 19.14
CA SER A 4 -5.33 2.49 17.95
C SER A 4 -6.83 2.81 17.72
N PRO A 5 -7.21 4.07 17.42
CA PRO A 5 -8.58 4.41 17.02
C PRO A 5 -9.09 3.49 15.91
N GLY A 6 -10.38 3.11 15.96
CA GLY A 6 -10.95 2.11 15.04
C GLY A 6 -10.75 2.37 13.54
N ILE A 7 -10.63 3.64 13.13
CA ILE A 7 -10.32 4.01 11.74
C ILE A 7 -8.92 3.56 11.27
N PHE A 8 -7.98 3.40 12.20
CA PHE A 8 -6.61 2.95 11.95
C PHE A 8 -6.44 1.45 12.18
N GLN A 9 -7.47 0.74 12.63
CA GLN A 9 -7.43 -0.72 12.79
C GLN A 9 -7.55 -1.46 11.46
N GLN A 10 -7.79 -0.74 10.36
CA GLN A 10 -7.84 -1.27 9.00
C GLN A 10 -6.62 -0.84 8.16
N GLN A 11 -5.61 -0.21 8.78
CA GLN A 11 -4.41 0.23 8.08
C GLN A 11 -3.23 -0.67 8.39
N ASP A 12 -2.39 -0.84 7.39
CA ASP A 12 -1.09 -1.45 7.55
C ASP A 12 -0.19 -0.48 8.32
N VAL A 13 0.66 -1.01 9.21
CA VAL A 13 1.41 -0.19 10.16
C VAL A 13 2.90 -0.41 10.05
N LEU A 14 3.65 0.69 10.10
CA LEU A 14 5.08 0.63 10.36
C LEU A 14 5.31 0.30 11.84
N VAL A 15 6.21 -0.64 12.09
CA VAL A 15 6.71 -0.94 13.44
C VAL A 15 7.44 0.30 13.97
N ARG A 16 7.14 0.67 15.22
CA ARG A 16 7.78 1.83 15.86
C ARG A 16 9.28 1.58 16.01
N ALA A 17 10.07 2.66 15.97
CA ALA A 17 11.52 2.55 16.05
C ALA A 17 12.01 1.81 17.31
N GLU A 18 11.35 2.02 18.45
CA GLU A 18 11.64 1.32 19.72
C GLU A 18 11.23 -0.16 19.74
N ASP A 19 10.34 -0.58 18.84
CA ASP A 19 9.78 -1.94 18.75
C ASP A 19 10.42 -2.75 17.62
N LEU A 20 11.32 -2.14 16.82
CA LEU A 20 12.07 -2.84 15.78
C LEU A 20 12.92 -3.96 16.37
N SER A 21 12.80 -5.15 15.78
CA SER A 21 13.48 -6.35 16.25
C SER A 21 14.30 -6.99 15.12
N LEU A 22 15.49 -7.47 15.46
CA LEU A 22 16.41 -8.14 14.53
C LEU A 22 16.23 -9.66 14.63
N HIS A 23 15.89 -10.29 13.51
CA HIS A 23 15.70 -11.73 13.37
C HIS A 23 16.56 -12.23 12.21
N ASP A 24 17.52 -13.11 12.49
CA ASP A 24 18.35 -13.77 11.48
C ASP A 24 18.97 -12.82 10.43
N GLY A 25 19.42 -11.64 10.89
CA GLY A 25 20.04 -10.63 10.01
C GLY A 25 19.04 -9.76 9.22
N THR A 26 17.76 -9.81 9.57
CA THR A 26 16.68 -8.98 9.00
C THR A 26 15.94 -8.22 10.10
N VAL A 27 15.35 -7.07 9.76
CA VAL A 27 14.55 -6.25 10.68
C VAL A 27 13.11 -6.27 10.21
N GLU A 28 12.19 -6.68 11.09
CA GLU A 28 10.76 -6.57 10.84
C GLU A 28 10.31 -5.12 11.03
N PHE A 29 9.65 -4.54 10.02
CA PHE A 29 9.39 -3.11 9.98
C PHE A 29 7.96 -2.73 9.57
N LEU A 30 7.16 -3.67 9.06
CA LEU A 30 5.76 -3.46 8.73
C LEU A 30 4.93 -4.68 9.10
N SER A 31 3.72 -4.44 9.57
CA SER A 31 2.68 -5.45 9.80
C SER A 31 1.39 -5.02 9.10
N GLU A 32 0.74 -5.96 8.42
CA GLU A 32 -0.57 -5.76 7.82
C GLU A 32 -1.67 -5.61 8.88
N ASN A 33 -2.76 -4.94 8.51
CA ASN A 33 -3.83 -4.52 9.41
C ASN A 33 -4.52 -5.65 10.22
N GLN A 34 -4.52 -6.88 9.72
CA GLN A 34 -5.12 -8.07 10.34
C GLN A 34 -4.04 -9.01 10.88
N ASP A 35 -2.80 -8.54 10.96
CA ASP A 35 -1.62 -9.32 11.35
C ASP A 35 -1.45 -10.58 10.45
N SER A 36 -1.96 -10.53 9.21
CA SER A 36 -1.91 -11.66 8.28
C SER A 36 -0.51 -11.86 7.74
N TRP A 37 0.19 -10.76 7.44
CA TRP A 37 1.56 -10.81 6.94
C TRP A 37 2.36 -9.61 7.43
N THR A 38 3.67 -9.73 7.33
CA THR A 38 4.63 -8.72 7.73
C THR A 38 5.71 -8.56 6.68
N CYS A 39 6.46 -7.47 6.77
CA CYS A 39 7.66 -7.27 5.96
C CYS A 39 8.91 -7.15 6.83
N ARG A 40 9.99 -7.72 6.29
CA ARG A 40 11.34 -7.65 6.82
C ARG A 40 12.27 -6.99 5.84
N VAL A 41 13.35 -6.40 6.33
CA VAL A 41 14.39 -5.80 5.50
C VAL A 41 15.76 -6.33 5.90
N THR A 42 16.64 -6.60 4.94
CA THR A 42 17.99 -7.09 5.24
C THR A 42 18.82 -6.04 5.99
N ALA A 43 19.38 -6.42 7.14
CA ALA A 43 20.24 -5.55 7.95
C ALA A 43 21.73 -5.66 7.54
N ALA A 44 22.12 -6.80 6.96
CA ALA A 44 23.51 -7.11 6.64
C ALA A 44 24.09 -6.31 5.45
N SER A 45 23.24 -5.70 4.62
CA SER A 45 23.67 -4.89 3.47
C SER A 45 22.94 -3.54 3.44
N PRO A 46 23.29 -2.59 4.32
CA PRO A 46 22.59 -1.30 4.42
C PRO A 46 22.63 -0.48 3.11
N ALA A 47 23.62 -0.74 2.25
CA ALA A 47 23.76 -0.06 0.96
C ALA A 47 22.79 -0.59 -0.12
N ALA A 48 22.18 -1.75 0.10
CA ALA A 48 21.22 -2.37 -0.81
C ALA A 48 20.23 -3.25 -0.01
N PRO A 49 19.34 -2.62 0.79
CA PRO A 49 18.39 -3.36 1.62
C PRO A 49 17.34 -4.02 0.74
N VAL A 50 17.19 -5.34 0.88
CA VAL A 50 16.14 -6.12 0.21
C VAL A 50 14.97 -6.24 1.17
N VAL A 51 13.78 -5.91 0.68
CA VAL A 51 12.53 -6.15 1.39
C VAL A 51 12.08 -7.57 1.12
N LEU A 52 11.72 -8.27 2.20
CA LEU A 52 11.11 -9.59 2.18
C LEU A 52 9.70 -9.49 2.75
N SER A 53 8.81 -10.36 2.29
CA SER A 53 7.47 -10.50 2.83
C SER A 53 7.17 -11.97 3.07
N ASN A 54 6.42 -12.29 4.12
CA ASN A 54 5.86 -13.62 4.27
C ASN A 54 4.52 -13.78 3.55
N ALA A 55 3.95 -12.73 2.94
CA ALA A 55 2.58 -12.76 2.41
C ALA A 55 2.28 -13.92 1.45
N HIS A 56 3.28 -14.49 0.75
CA HIS A 56 3.12 -15.65 -0.15
C HIS A 56 2.26 -16.80 0.43
N TRP A 57 2.29 -17.03 1.75
CA TRP A 57 1.48 -18.06 2.43
C TRP A 57 -0.04 -17.88 2.20
N MET A 58 -0.50 -16.68 1.84
CA MET A 58 -1.91 -16.39 1.56
C MET A 58 -2.37 -16.92 0.20
N TRP A 59 -1.43 -17.25 -0.70
CA TRP A 59 -1.70 -17.70 -2.07
C TRP A 59 -1.22 -19.13 -2.32
N ASP A 60 -0.08 -19.47 -1.76
CA ASP A 60 0.52 -20.80 -1.82
C ASP A 60 0.36 -21.43 -0.42
N ASP A 61 -0.02 -22.71 -0.32
CA ASP A 61 -0.20 -23.47 0.95
C ASP A 61 1.13 -23.67 1.74
N ASP A 62 2.02 -22.68 1.68
CA ASP A 62 3.33 -22.59 2.30
C ASP A 62 3.24 -22.06 3.74
N SER A 63 4.40 -21.89 4.38
CA SER A 63 4.47 -21.52 5.80
C SER A 63 4.35 -20.00 6.00
N GLU A 64 3.52 -19.60 6.97
CA GLU A 64 3.45 -18.22 7.49
C GLU A 64 4.81 -17.69 8.01
N ASP A 65 5.76 -18.58 8.34
CA ASP A 65 7.08 -18.22 8.86
C ASP A 65 8.15 -17.99 7.76
N GLU A 66 7.86 -18.32 6.50
CA GLU A 66 8.80 -18.18 5.39
C GLU A 66 8.75 -16.76 4.81
N TYR A 67 9.91 -16.18 4.49
CA TYR A 67 10.02 -14.83 3.91
C TYR A 67 10.67 -14.90 2.54
N THR A 68 9.97 -14.39 1.53
CA THR A 68 10.47 -14.35 0.15
C THR A 68 10.84 -12.91 -0.24
N PRO A 69 11.84 -12.71 -1.11
CA PRO A 69 12.18 -11.38 -1.62
C PRO A 69 11.01 -10.75 -2.37
N LEU A 70 10.62 -9.53 -1.96
CA LEU A 70 9.55 -8.75 -2.58
C LEU A 70 10.12 -7.68 -3.51
N THR A 71 10.97 -6.79 -3.00
CA THR A 71 11.60 -5.72 -3.78
C THR A 71 13.03 -5.46 -3.31
N PRO A 72 13.96 -5.13 -4.21
CA PRO A 72 15.35 -4.85 -3.85
C PRO A 72 15.55 -3.47 -3.20
N SER A 73 14.48 -2.70 -2.95
CA SER A 73 14.58 -1.35 -2.39
C SER A 73 13.52 -1.07 -1.32
N LEU A 74 13.98 -0.80 -0.11
CA LEU A 74 13.14 -0.30 0.98
C LEU A 74 12.44 1.02 0.60
N GLU A 75 13.11 1.91 -0.13
CA GLU A 75 12.52 3.19 -0.57
C GLU A 75 11.33 2.96 -1.51
N GLN A 76 11.46 2.02 -2.45
CA GLN A 76 10.36 1.68 -3.37
C GLN A 76 9.16 1.13 -2.61
N PHE A 77 9.39 0.21 -1.68
CA PHE A 77 8.34 -0.36 -0.83
C PHE A 77 7.64 0.72 0.01
N LEU A 78 8.42 1.55 0.73
CA LEU A 78 7.87 2.61 1.58
C LEU A 78 7.11 3.66 0.77
N THR A 79 7.53 3.93 -0.47
CA THR A 79 6.79 4.84 -1.37
C THR A 79 5.42 4.27 -1.73
N SER A 80 5.34 2.99 -2.13
CA SER A 80 4.07 2.31 -2.40
C SER A 80 3.17 2.28 -1.16
N PHE A 81 3.72 1.87 -0.01
CA PHE A 81 3.03 1.81 1.28
C PHE A 81 2.39 3.16 1.64
N VAL A 82 3.19 4.23 1.67
CA VAL A 82 2.71 5.56 2.07
C VAL A 82 1.62 6.05 1.12
N LEU A 83 1.77 5.84 -0.19
CA LEU A 83 0.77 6.28 -1.15
C LEU A 83 -0.53 5.49 -1.04
N GLN A 84 -0.47 4.17 -0.86
CA GLN A 84 -1.65 3.34 -0.61
C GLN A 84 -2.39 3.82 0.64
N GLU A 85 -1.71 3.91 1.77
CA GLU A 85 -2.34 4.30 3.03
C GLU A 85 -2.85 5.75 3.01
N THR A 86 -2.22 6.62 2.21
CA THR A 86 -2.73 7.98 2.00
C THR A 86 -4.04 7.97 1.20
N VAL A 87 -4.16 7.11 0.19
CA VAL A 87 -5.40 6.96 -0.61
C VAL A 87 -6.52 6.39 0.25
N PHE A 88 -6.25 5.29 0.97
CA PHE A 88 -7.24 4.64 1.84
C PHE A 88 -7.60 5.49 3.07
N GLY A 89 -6.67 6.31 3.55
CA GLY A 89 -6.91 7.25 4.65
C GLY A 89 -7.66 8.53 4.26
N CYS A 90 -8.05 8.70 2.98
CA CYS A 90 -8.83 9.87 2.57
C CYS A 90 -10.23 9.87 3.21
N ARG A 91 -10.72 11.05 3.59
CA ARG A 91 -12.06 11.25 4.18
C ARG A 91 -13.16 10.70 3.28
N ASN A 92 -13.02 10.92 1.98
CA ASN A 92 -13.90 10.35 0.98
C ASN A 92 -13.08 9.36 0.15
N LEU A 93 -13.59 8.14 0.05
CA LEU A 93 -12.99 7.06 -0.72
C LEU A 93 -14.04 6.45 -1.63
N ALA A 94 -13.66 6.20 -2.87
CA ALA A 94 -14.52 5.55 -3.85
C ALA A 94 -13.69 4.60 -4.72
N THR A 95 -14.39 3.65 -5.36
CA THR A 95 -13.84 2.84 -6.43
C THR A 95 -14.54 3.16 -7.74
N THR A 96 -13.89 2.85 -8.86
CA THR A 96 -14.54 2.81 -10.16
C THR A 96 -14.20 1.51 -10.87
N SER A 97 -15.22 0.84 -11.38
CA SER A 97 -15.05 -0.33 -12.26
C SER A 97 -14.68 0.08 -13.69
N GLU A 98 -14.81 1.36 -14.01
CA GLU A 98 -14.42 1.91 -15.30
C GLU A 98 -12.94 2.31 -15.22
N LEU A 99 -12.05 1.41 -15.65
CA LEU A 99 -10.64 1.71 -15.93
C LEU A 99 -10.53 2.59 -17.20
N ALA A 100 -11.34 3.66 -17.27
CA ALA A 100 -11.24 4.65 -18.31
C ALA A 100 -9.84 5.25 -18.33
N ALA A 101 -9.42 5.81 -19.47
CA ALA A 101 -8.16 6.54 -19.52
C ALA A 101 -8.15 7.63 -18.44
N LEU A 102 -7.00 7.82 -17.78
CA LEU A 102 -6.85 8.93 -16.86
C LEU A 102 -7.03 10.25 -17.61
N PRO A 103 -7.61 11.30 -16.99
CA PRO A 103 -7.73 12.60 -17.61
C PRO A 103 -6.37 13.16 -18.04
N ASP A 104 -6.33 13.98 -19.09
CA ASP A 104 -5.08 14.54 -19.64
C ASP A 104 -4.26 15.33 -18.61
N GLN A 105 -4.91 15.89 -17.60
CA GLN A 105 -4.29 16.64 -16.50
C GLN A 105 -3.80 15.77 -15.34
N SER A 106 -3.83 14.45 -15.49
CA SER A 106 -3.29 13.53 -14.49
C SER A 106 -1.76 13.66 -14.39
N ILE A 107 -1.27 13.71 -13.14
CA ILE A 107 0.16 13.79 -12.84
C ILE A 107 0.57 12.47 -12.21
N PRO A 108 1.47 11.68 -12.84
CA PRO A 108 1.97 10.46 -12.23
C PRO A 108 2.79 10.79 -10.99
N LEU A 109 2.50 10.10 -9.89
CA LEU A 109 3.23 10.24 -8.62
C LEU A 109 4.20 9.07 -8.42
N TRP A 110 3.74 7.86 -8.70
CA TRP A 110 4.50 6.62 -8.57
C TRP A 110 3.88 5.57 -9.47
N LEU A 111 4.67 4.87 -10.28
CA LEU A 111 4.16 3.89 -11.25
C LEU A 111 4.86 2.56 -11.05
N ASP A 112 4.12 1.49 -11.29
CA ASP A 112 4.62 0.11 -11.23
C ASP A 112 5.31 -0.25 -9.89
N GLY A 113 4.77 0.28 -8.80
CA GLY A 113 5.21 0.04 -7.44
C GLY A 113 4.92 -1.39 -6.98
N TRP A 114 5.80 -1.90 -6.10
CA TRP A 114 5.67 -3.21 -5.48
C TRP A 114 5.24 -3.02 -4.03
N TYR A 115 4.28 -3.81 -3.57
CA TYR A 115 3.76 -3.72 -2.20
C TYR A 115 3.48 -5.10 -1.56
N VAL A 116 2.83 -6.03 -2.26
CA VAL A 116 2.56 -7.39 -1.74
C VAL A 116 2.99 -8.46 -2.75
N PHE A 117 3.29 -9.66 -2.25
CA PHE A 117 3.71 -10.81 -3.06
C PHE A 117 2.67 -11.15 -4.14
N GLU A 118 3.16 -11.33 -5.38
CA GLU A 118 2.37 -11.65 -6.59
C GLU A 118 1.18 -10.73 -6.92
N GLU A 119 1.02 -9.64 -6.19
CA GLU A 119 0.01 -8.64 -6.50
C GLU A 119 0.39 -7.89 -7.79
N PRO A 120 -0.58 -7.54 -8.67
CA PRO A 120 -0.34 -6.59 -9.74
C PRO A 120 0.33 -5.30 -9.23
N SER A 121 1.18 -4.69 -10.05
CA SER A 121 1.88 -3.47 -9.67
C SER A 121 0.92 -2.33 -9.32
N HIS A 122 1.32 -1.52 -8.33
CA HIS A 122 0.54 -0.37 -7.87
C HIS A 122 0.96 0.90 -8.59
N SER A 123 -0.01 1.67 -9.07
CA SER A 123 0.27 2.94 -9.73
C SER A 123 -0.61 4.05 -9.17
N PHE A 124 -0.04 5.25 -9.05
CA PHE A 124 -0.62 6.37 -8.31
C PHE A 124 -0.50 7.67 -9.12
N TRP A 125 -1.57 8.45 -9.12
CA TRP A 125 -1.66 9.72 -9.81
C TRP A 125 -2.36 10.77 -8.93
N SER A 126 -1.98 12.03 -9.16
CA SER A 126 -2.77 13.18 -8.72
C SER A 126 -3.65 13.63 -9.88
N VAL A 127 -4.96 13.74 -9.64
CA VAL A 127 -5.92 14.29 -10.59
C VAL A 127 -6.67 15.43 -9.91
N HIS A 128 -6.30 16.67 -10.25
CA HIS A 128 -6.71 17.87 -9.51
C HIS A 128 -6.46 17.76 -8.00
N SER A 129 -7.53 17.62 -7.21
CA SER A 129 -7.51 17.50 -5.75
C SER A 129 -7.76 16.07 -5.24
N ALA A 130 -7.76 15.08 -6.13
CA ALA A 130 -7.92 13.67 -5.80
C ALA A 130 -6.63 12.89 -6.02
N LEU A 131 -6.44 11.87 -5.19
CA LEU A 131 -5.46 10.82 -5.40
C LEU A 131 -6.17 9.65 -6.07
N VAL A 132 -5.58 9.16 -7.16
CA VAL A 132 -6.06 8.00 -7.90
C VAL A 132 -5.02 6.91 -7.78
N ALA A 133 -5.44 5.69 -7.48
CA ALA A 133 -4.55 4.55 -7.40
C ALA A 133 -5.14 3.34 -8.13
N ASP A 134 -4.33 2.69 -8.95
CA ASP A 134 -4.63 1.37 -9.48
C ASP A 134 -3.89 0.36 -8.61
N ILE A 135 -4.64 -0.43 -7.85
CA ILE A 135 -4.17 -1.39 -6.84
C ILE A 135 -4.92 -2.70 -7.09
N SER A 136 -4.22 -3.83 -7.27
CA SER A 136 -4.86 -5.13 -7.53
C SER A 136 -5.91 -5.12 -8.67
N GLY A 137 -5.69 -4.31 -9.71
CA GLY A 137 -6.66 -4.17 -10.82
C GLY A 137 -7.94 -3.41 -10.48
N THR A 138 -8.02 -2.80 -9.29
CA THR A 138 -9.10 -1.90 -8.88
C THR A 138 -8.60 -0.46 -8.86
N ARG A 139 -9.38 0.45 -9.43
CA ARG A 139 -9.10 1.89 -9.33
C ARG A 139 -9.79 2.49 -8.11
N TRP A 140 -8.97 3.02 -7.23
CA TRP A 140 -9.34 3.75 -6.03
C TRP A 140 -9.20 5.25 -6.25
N VAL A 141 -10.11 6.02 -5.67
CA VAL A 141 -10.13 7.48 -5.73
C VAL A 141 -10.36 8.02 -4.32
N GLY A 142 -9.35 8.70 -3.78
CA GLY A 142 -9.37 9.32 -2.46
C GLY A 142 -9.32 10.84 -2.55
N TRP A 143 -10.15 11.54 -1.76
CA TRP A 143 -10.09 13.00 -1.63
C TRP A 143 -10.60 13.49 -0.28
N ASN A 144 -10.14 14.68 0.12
CA ASN A 144 -10.50 15.29 1.41
C ASN A 144 -11.42 16.53 1.30
N GLY A 145 -11.61 17.03 0.07
CA GLY A 145 -12.48 18.17 -0.21
C GLY A 145 -13.97 17.85 -0.05
N PRO A 146 -14.83 18.88 0.06
CA PRO A 146 -16.28 18.69 0.15
C PRO A 146 -16.91 18.26 -1.17
N ASP A 147 -16.28 18.62 -2.29
CA ASP A 147 -16.80 18.35 -3.63
C ASP A 147 -16.26 17.01 -4.15
N ALA A 148 -17.12 16.28 -4.87
CA ALA A 148 -16.71 15.09 -5.59
C ALA A 148 -15.63 15.46 -6.65
N PRO A 149 -14.67 14.57 -6.92
CA PRO A 149 -13.61 14.86 -7.87
C PRO A 149 -14.15 14.84 -9.31
N SER A 150 -13.31 15.20 -10.28
CA SER A 150 -13.73 15.41 -11.68
C SER A 150 -14.61 14.27 -12.21
N ALA A 151 -15.70 14.62 -12.89
CA ALA A 151 -16.58 13.66 -13.57
C ALA A 151 -15.83 12.83 -14.63
N GLU A 152 -14.65 13.27 -15.07
CA GLU A 152 -13.78 12.54 -15.98
C GLU A 152 -13.17 11.27 -15.35
N LEU A 153 -13.23 11.11 -14.02
CA LEU A 153 -12.85 9.87 -13.32
C LEU A 153 -13.93 8.77 -13.42
N GLY A 154 -15.02 9.04 -14.14
CA GLY A 154 -16.10 8.10 -14.38
C GLY A 154 -17.06 7.97 -13.20
N LYS A 155 -17.86 6.91 -13.22
CA LYS A 155 -18.89 6.70 -12.18
C LYS A 155 -18.27 6.12 -10.91
N LEU A 156 -18.12 6.97 -9.91
CA LEU A 156 -17.60 6.60 -8.60
C LEU A 156 -18.62 5.83 -7.74
N GLN A 157 -18.17 4.74 -7.14
CA GLN A 157 -18.88 3.98 -6.12
C GLN A 157 -18.26 4.28 -4.75
N MET A 158 -19.00 5.01 -3.92
CA MET A 158 -18.51 5.41 -2.59
C MET A 158 -18.28 4.19 -1.70
N ILE A 159 -17.11 4.13 -1.09
CA ILE A 159 -16.80 3.21 0.00
C ILE A 159 -17.27 3.89 1.29
N ARG A 160 -18.15 3.21 2.03
CA ARG A 160 -18.59 3.65 3.34
C ARG A 160 -17.73 2.93 4.37
N SER A 161 -16.86 3.68 5.05
CA SER A 161 -16.19 3.26 6.27
C SER A 161 -17.12 3.34 7.47
#